data_AF-A0A419W781-F1
#
_entry.id   AF-A0A419W781-F1
#
_cell.length_a   1.000
_cell.length_b   1.000
_cell.length_c   1.000
_cell.angle_alpha   90.00
_cell.angle_beta   90.00
_cell.angle_gamma   90.00
#
_symmetry.space_group_name_H-M   'P 1'
#
loop_
_entity.id
_entity.type
_entity.pdbx_description
1 polymer ?
#
loop_
_entity_poly.entity_id
_entity_poly.type
_entity_poly.pdbx_seq_one_letter_code
_entity_poly.pdbx_strand_id
1 'polypeptide(L)'
;MKKNTCVLLFMILAIFPKHGWSQTESTFEIKGKTRVVVGMNDVQERTVDADSILIDHLIIREFRKNGSLFTSSSYRFSGRSFSLSKLYTYRENRSLELDGESRLYSPEGSLIYLQTYRADTLNAQTFFYEDGNKWALISGNQYVRNGLLVMWYPNGIPSFKGHYKNNLKDGFFQSYDENGTLLKEGTYKSGKLIDGEPVVQDIVYEYPDTKATFEGGVGKLNDYLIEKTRDWPEIKQLDSSTRYNKNVSINIGKKGEILSIDFSGLPTEFSDLLLKALADLPAFNPATVENVPVKSIEKFAFEMDTSGISLGLPYHFRIVTEKTATGQKGDVYFLVEEMPEFPGGDLGVRKFIAQNLRYPVEAQERGIQGKVYVSFIVDESGKVCSISVAKSVHPILDEEAMRVVSEMPLWKPGYQKGEPVKVSYTIPITFLLQ
;
A
#
# COMPACT_ATOMS: atom_id res chain seq x y z
N MET A 1 10.82 18.16 -35.39
CA MET A 1 11.13 19.61 -35.55
C MET A 1 11.16 20.21 -34.15
N LYS A 2 12.36 20.44 -33.60
CA LYS A 2 12.95 21.79 -33.35
C LYS A 2 11.92 22.79 -32.78
N LYS A 3 11.96 23.19 -31.52
CA LYS A 3 12.98 23.86 -30.67
C LYS A 3 12.54 25.32 -30.43
N ASN A 4 12.75 25.76 -29.18
CA ASN A 4 12.97 27.14 -28.71
C ASN A 4 11.81 27.80 -27.97
N THR A 5 11.97 28.62 -26.93
CA THR A 5 13.07 28.97 -25.99
C THR A 5 12.43 29.94 -24.96
N CYS A 6 12.99 30.00 -23.75
CA CYS A 6 12.92 30.99 -22.66
C CYS A 6 12.05 32.27 -22.79
N VAL A 7 11.55 32.76 -21.65
CA VAL A 7 12.11 33.95 -20.95
C VAL A 7 11.49 34.07 -19.54
N LEU A 8 12.34 34.34 -18.57
CA LEU A 8 12.04 34.75 -17.21
C LEU A 8 12.41 36.24 -17.13
N LEU A 9 11.50 37.16 -16.76
CA LEU A 9 11.86 38.43 -16.10
C LEU A 9 10.65 39.21 -15.54
N PHE A 10 10.98 40.11 -14.62
CA PHE A 10 10.22 40.80 -13.57
C PHE A 10 9.47 42.10 -13.97
N MET A 11 8.58 42.53 -13.04
CA MET A 11 8.26 43.91 -12.55
C MET A 11 6.96 44.65 -12.94
N ILE A 12 6.13 44.88 -11.90
CA ILE A 12 5.50 46.13 -11.38
C ILE A 12 4.82 47.15 -12.34
N LEU A 13 3.52 47.44 -12.14
CA LEU A 13 2.96 48.77 -11.80
C LEU A 13 1.41 48.78 -11.69
N ALA A 14 0.94 49.61 -10.76
CA ALA A 14 -0.45 49.77 -10.31
C ALA A 14 -1.24 50.81 -11.12
N ILE A 15 -2.58 50.71 -11.14
CA ILE A 15 -3.51 51.83 -11.40
C ILE A 15 -4.79 51.64 -10.54
N PHE A 16 -5.19 52.68 -9.79
CA PHE A 16 -6.45 52.87 -9.03
C PHE A 16 -7.47 53.72 -9.86
N PRO A 17 -8.70 54.06 -9.38
CA PRO A 17 -9.95 53.30 -9.41
C PRO A 17 -11.07 54.06 -10.18
N LYS A 18 -12.30 53.52 -10.30
CA LYS A 18 -13.53 54.34 -10.43
C LYS A 18 -14.70 53.67 -9.70
N HIS A 19 -15.39 54.46 -8.88
CA HIS A 19 -16.47 54.10 -7.98
C HIS A 19 -17.78 53.67 -8.69
N GLY A 20 -18.45 52.70 -8.08
CA GLY A 20 -19.88 52.44 -8.14
C GLY A 20 -20.25 51.51 -6.98
N TRP A 21 -21.22 51.89 -6.14
CA TRP A 21 -21.57 51.13 -4.94
C TRP A 21 -22.33 49.83 -5.31
N SER A 22 -21.82 48.68 -4.89
CA SER A 22 -22.61 47.46 -4.67
C SER A 22 -21.86 46.54 -3.70
N GLN A 23 -22.61 45.87 -2.83
CA GLN A 23 -22.22 44.76 -1.95
C GLN A 23 -20.72 44.46 -1.89
N THR A 24 -20.09 44.73 -0.74
CA THR A 24 -18.73 44.28 -0.45
C THR A 24 -18.68 42.75 -0.40
N GLU A 25 -18.59 42.11 -1.57
CA GLU A 25 -17.83 40.88 -1.73
C GLU A 25 -16.41 41.21 -1.25
N SER A 26 -16.11 40.77 -0.02
CA SER A 26 -14.74 40.81 0.47
C SER A 26 -13.99 39.70 -0.26
N THR A 27 -13.51 40.01 -1.46
CA THR A 27 -12.59 39.15 -2.20
C THR A 27 -11.27 39.11 -1.43
N PHE A 28 -11.03 37.99 -0.76
CA PHE A 28 -9.71 37.72 -0.17
C PHE A 28 -8.80 37.23 -1.29
N GLU A 29 -7.81 38.03 -1.66
CA GLU A 29 -6.71 37.57 -2.50
C GLU A 29 -5.71 36.81 -1.61
N ILE A 30 -5.72 35.48 -1.65
CA ILE A 30 -4.68 34.66 -1.00
C ILE A 30 -3.39 34.81 -1.82
N LYS A 31 -2.63 35.88 -1.55
CA LYS A 31 -1.25 36.01 -2.05
C LYS A 31 -0.31 35.17 -1.18
N GLY A 32 -0.12 33.92 -1.58
CA GLY A 32 0.86 33.01 -0.98
C GLY A 32 1.18 31.85 -1.91
N LYS A 33 2.46 31.47 -2.02
CA LYS A 33 2.86 30.24 -2.70
C LYS A 33 2.29 29.05 -1.92
N THR A 34 1.14 28.55 -2.35
CA THR A 34 0.66 27.26 -1.86
C THR A 34 1.58 26.21 -2.48
N ARG A 35 2.37 25.53 -1.66
CA ARG A 35 2.96 24.25 -2.07
C ARG A 35 1.80 23.27 -2.19
N VAL A 36 1.27 23.13 -3.39
CA VAL A 36 0.42 21.99 -3.74
C VAL A 36 1.35 20.78 -3.76
N VAL A 37 1.28 19.95 -2.72
CA VAL A 37 1.94 18.64 -2.74
C VAL A 37 1.09 17.75 -3.63
N VAL A 38 1.49 17.71 -4.90
CA VAL A 38 1.49 16.60 -5.85
C VAL A 38 0.21 15.77 -6.00
N GLY A 39 -0.40 15.84 -7.19
CA GLY A 39 -0.96 14.63 -7.82
C GLY A 39 -2.35 14.67 -8.45
N MET A 40 -3.00 15.81 -8.73
CA MET A 40 -4.37 15.77 -9.28
C MET A 40 -4.60 16.83 -10.38
N ASN A 41 -4.67 16.39 -11.63
CA ASN A 41 -4.89 17.21 -12.84
C ASN A 41 -6.36 17.65 -13.06
N ASP A 42 -7.21 17.54 -12.03
CA ASP A 42 -8.68 17.62 -12.17
C ASP A 42 -9.33 18.86 -11.56
N VAL A 43 -8.59 19.67 -10.78
CA VAL A 43 -9.12 20.89 -10.15
C VAL A 43 -9.07 22.07 -11.14
N GLN A 44 -10.20 22.72 -11.37
CA GLN A 44 -10.29 23.88 -12.27
C GLN A 44 -10.63 25.18 -11.53
N GLU A 45 -11.44 25.10 -10.48
CA GLU A 45 -11.92 26.27 -9.76
C GLU A 45 -11.83 26.06 -8.24
N ARG A 46 -11.62 27.16 -7.51
CA ARG A 46 -11.54 27.19 -6.05
C ARG A 46 -12.34 28.37 -5.52
N THR A 47 -13.22 28.12 -4.56
CA THR A 47 -13.93 29.17 -3.80
C THR A 47 -13.45 29.19 -2.36
N VAL A 48 -13.53 30.36 -1.73
CA VAL A 48 -13.11 30.59 -0.35
C VAL A 48 -14.24 31.33 0.35
N ASP A 49 -14.77 30.70 1.39
CA ASP A 49 -15.88 31.21 2.18
C ASP A 49 -15.47 31.30 3.65
N ALA A 50 -15.92 32.33 4.37
CA ALA A 50 -15.80 32.34 5.83
C ALA A 50 -16.82 31.35 6.42
N ASP A 51 -16.42 30.58 7.44
CA ASP A 51 -17.38 29.74 8.14
C ASP A 51 -18.37 30.63 8.91
N SER A 52 -19.65 30.53 8.57
CA SER A 52 -20.71 31.34 9.19
C SER A 52 -20.93 31.04 10.67
N ILE A 53 -20.46 29.89 11.14
CA ILE A 53 -20.60 29.41 12.52
C ILE A 53 -19.31 29.66 13.30
N LEU A 54 -18.16 29.45 12.66
CA LEU A 54 -16.84 29.58 13.27
C LEU A 54 -16.09 30.78 12.69
N ILE A 55 -16.16 31.91 13.39
CA ILE A 55 -15.64 33.21 12.93
C ILE A 55 -14.11 33.27 12.71
N ASP A 56 -13.37 32.24 13.16
CA ASP A 56 -11.94 32.09 12.97
C ASP A 56 -11.55 30.99 11.95
N HIS A 57 -12.55 30.36 11.31
CA HIS A 57 -12.35 29.36 10.26
C HIS A 57 -12.71 29.87 8.85
N LEU A 58 -11.98 29.35 7.87
CA LEU A 58 -12.23 29.48 6.45
C LEU A 58 -12.55 28.11 5.86
N ILE A 59 -13.57 28.06 5.00
CA ILE A 59 -13.88 26.90 4.19
C ILE A 59 -13.36 27.14 2.78
N ILE A 60 -12.44 26.31 2.33
CA ILE A 60 -11.98 26.29 0.95
C ILE A 60 -12.67 25.13 0.24
N ARG A 61 -13.29 25.40 -0.91
CA ARG A 61 -13.91 24.40 -1.78
C ARG A 61 -13.20 24.37 -3.11
N GLU A 62 -12.98 23.17 -3.63
CA GLU A 62 -12.37 22.97 -4.94
C GLU A 62 -13.35 22.22 -5.83
N PHE A 63 -13.38 22.57 -7.12
CA PHE A 63 -14.31 22.03 -8.10
C PHE A 63 -13.56 21.41 -9.28
N ARG A 64 -14.13 20.33 -9.79
CA ARG A 64 -13.65 19.67 -11.02
C ARG A 64 -13.97 20.52 -12.24
N LYS A 65 -13.38 20.14 -13.39
CA LYS A 65 -13.67 20.79 -14.68
C LYS A 65 -15.13 20.80 -15.09
N ASN A 66 -15.89 19.78 -14.68
CA ASN A 66 -17.32 19.67 -14.95
C ASN A 66 -18.20 20.46 -13.95
N GLY A 67 -17.59 21.23 -13.03
CA GLY A 67 -18.30 21.99 -12.00
C GLY A 67 -18.73 21.19 -10.76
N SER A 68 -18.49 19.87 -10.71
CA SER A 68 -18.79 19.07 -9.52
C SER A 68 -17.84 19.41 -8.36
N LEU A 69 -18.37 19.42 -7.13
CA LEU A 69 -17.58 19.64 -5.92
C LEU A 69 -16.56 18.50 -5.77
N PHE A 70 -15.29 18.86 -5.63
CA PHE A 70 -14.19 17.93 -5.45
C PHE A 70 -13.84 17.78 -3.97
N THR A 71 -13.51 18.90 -3.31
CA THR A 71 -13.14 18.94 -1.89
C THR A 71 -13.81 20.09 -1.16
N SER A 72 -13.96 19.94 0.16
CA SER A 72 -14.33 21.03 1.07
C SER A 72 -13.54 20.88 2.36
N SER A 73 -12.70 21.86 2.66
CA SER A 73 -11.74 21.81 3.77
C SER A 73 -11.82 23.04 4.66
N SER A 74 -11.84 22.81 5.96
CA SER A 74 -11.84 23.83 7.01
C SER A 74 -10.42 24.14 7.47
N TYR A 75 -10.12 25.44 7.54
CA TYR A 75 -8.83 25.98 7.95
C TYR A 75 -9.02 27.02 9.03
N ARG A 76 -8.05 27.11 9.95
CA ARG A 76 -7.97 28.18 10.94
C ARG A 76 -6.74 29.04 10.68
N PHE A 77 -6.82 30.31 11.05
CA PHE A 77 -5.64 31.17 11.09
C PHE A 77 -4.82 30.91 12.36
N SER A 78 -3.49 30.74 12.24
CA SER A 78 -2.56 30.68 13.36
C SER A 78 -1.61 31.91 13.41
N GLY A 79 -1.25 32.36 14.62
CA GLY A 79 -0.37 33.53 14.86
C GLY A 79 -0.71 34.34 16.12
N ARG A 80 0.24 35.14 16.65
CA ARG A 80 0.02 35.95 17.88
C ARG A 80 -0.82 37.21 17.60
N SER A 81 -1.99 37.28 18.25
CA SER A 81 -2.93 38.42 18.41
C SER A 81 -3.78 38.83 17.19
N PHE A 82 -5.11 38.86 17.42
CA PHE A 82 -6.11 39.43 16.53
C PHE A 82 -6.98 40.39 17.34
N SER A 83 -7.07 41.64 16.89
CA SER A 83 -8.07 42.62 17.35
C SER A 83 -8.72 43.21 16.11
N LEU A 84 -10.04 43.04 15.99
CA LEU A 84 -10.83 43.64 14.93
C LEU A 84 -11.09 45.12 15.27
N SER A 85 -10.05 45.96 15.22
CA SER A 85 -10.20 47.41 15.41
C SER A 85 -9.99 48.14 14.09
N LYS A 86 -11.12 48.39 13.42
CA LYS A 86 -11.31 49.20 12.19
C LYS A 86 -10.72 48.63 10.90
N LEU A 87 -11.62 48.58 9.91
CA LEU A 87 -11.40 48.14 8.54
C LEU A 87 -10.13 48.76 7.93
N TYR A 88 -9.36 47.92 7.22
CA TYR A 88 -8.32 48.29 6.25
C TYR A 88 -6.92 48.67 6.78
N THR A 89 -6.20 47.76 7.45
CA THR A 89 -4.73 47.70 7.33
C THR A 89 -4.22 46.29 7.68
N TYR A 90 -3.49 45.63 6.77
CA TYR A 90 -2.98 44.26 6.94
C TYR A 90 -1.44 44.23 6.93
N ARG A 91 -0.84 43.80 8.04
CA ARG A 91 0.54 43.29 8.12
C ARG A 91 0.61 42.20 9.19
N GLU A 92 1.02 41.01 8.78
CA GLU A 92 1.89 40.02 9.47
C GLU A 92 1.51 38.54 9.21
N ASN A 93 2.55 37.70 9.30
CA ASN A 93 2.68 36.30 8.92
C ASN A 93 1.63 35.36 9.56
N ARG A 94 0.45 35.24 8.95
CA ARG A 94 -0.48 34.14 9.24
C ARG A 94 -0.22 32.96 8.30
N SER A 95 -0.15 31.75 8.84
CA SER A 95 -0.32 30.50 8.08
C SER A 95 -1.75 30.01 8.22
N LEU A 96 -2.25 29.34 7.18
CA LEU A 96 -3.47 28.55 7.28
C LEU A 96 -3.09 27.17 7.75
N GLU A 97 -3.77 26.70 8.78
CA GLU A 97 -3.63 25.35 9.32
C GLU A 97 -4.98 24.64 9.17
N LEU A 98 -4.97 23.38 8.75
CA LEU A 98 -6.15 22.54 8.71
C LEU A 98 -6.70 22.36 10.13
N ASP A 99 -7.97 22.68 10.32
CA ASP A 99 -8.63 22.59 11.61
C ASP A 99 -10.14 22.45 11.37
N GLY A 100 -10.72 21.36 11.87
CA GLY A 100 -12.07 20.93 11.55
C GLY A 100 -12.07 19.78 10.54
N GLU A 101 -12.88 19.88 9.50
CA GLU A 101 -13.12 18.78 8.55
C GLU A 101 -12.52 19.05 7.17
N SER A 102 -12.01 18.01 6.53
CA SER A 102 -11.70 17.96 5.11
C SER A 102 -12.46 16.82 4.46
N ARG A 103 -13.26 17.13 3.44
CA ARG A 103 -14.17 16.22 2.76
C ARG A 103 -13.77 16.06 1.31
N LEU A 104 -13.88 14.83 0.81
CA LEU A 104 -13.65 14.46 -0.57
C LEU A 104 -14.93 13.81 -1.12
N TYR A 105 -15.34 14.25 -2.30
CA TYR A 105 -16.58 13.81 -2.96
C TYR A 105 -16.28 13.06 -4.26
N SER A 106 -17.15 12.14 -4.67
CA SER A 106 -17.10 11.51 -6.00
C SER A 106 -17.48 12.51 -7.10
N PRO A 107 -17.25 12.21 -8.40
CA PRO A 107 -17.75 13.03 -9.51
C PRO A 107 -19.27 13.23 -9.50
N GLU A 108 -20.01 12.27 -8.96
CA GLU A 108 -21.48 12.27 -8.81
C GLU A 108 -21.95 13.05 -7.57
N GLY A 109 -21.02 13.49 -6.71
CA GLY A 109 -21.30 14.33 -5.55
C GLY A 109 -21.49 13.58 -4.23
N SER A 110 -21.38 12.24 -4.22
CA SER A 110 -21.42 11.45 -2.98
C SER A 110 -20.17 11.70 -2.13
N LEU A 111 -20.31 11.81 -0.82
CA LEU A 111 -19.17 11.91 0.10
C LEU A 111 -18.46 10.55 0.14
N ILE A 112 -17.17 10.50 -0.20
CA ILE A 112 -16.41 9.24 -0.23
C ILE A 112 -15.41 9.14 0.93
N TYR A 113 -14.94 10.28 1.42
CA TYR A 113 -13.89 10.33 2.43
C TYR A 113 -13.93 11.63 3.22
N LEU A 114 -13.71 11.51 4.53
CA LEU A 114 -13.70 12.61 5.49
C LEU A 114 -12.47 12.47 6.40
N GLN A 115 -11.73 13.55 6.57
CA GLN A 115 -10.64 13.68 7.52
C GLN A 115 -10.98 14.76 8.54
N THR A 116 -10.66 14.51 9.82
CA THR A 116 -10.81 15.51 10.87
C THR A 116 -9.44 15.94 11.37
N TYR A 117 -9.20 17.24 11.43
CA TYR A 117 -7.94 17.85 11.84
C TYR A 117 -8.12 18.72 13.08
N ARG A 118 -7.03 18.89 13.83
CA ARG A 118 -6.87 19.95 14.83
C ARG A 118 -5.46 20.51 14.70
N ALA A 119 -5.33 21.79 14.38
CA ALA A 119 -4.04 22.46 14.16
C ALA A 119 -3.06 21.61 13.32
N ASP A 120 -3.44 21.32 12.06
CA ASP A 120 -2.74 20.47 11.08
C ASP A 120 -2.53 18.99 11.48
N THR A 121 -2.95 18.59 12.67
CA THR A 121 -2.82 17.21 13.13
C THR A 121 -4.07 16.41 12.74
N LEU A 122 -3.88 15.37 11.92
CA LEU A 122 -4.94 14.43 11.55
C LEU A 122 -5.36 13.59 12.76
N ASN A 123 -6.64 13.69 13.13
CA ASN A 123 -7.23 13.02 14.28
C ASN A 123 -8.03 11.77 13.90
N ALA A 124 -8.71 11.77 12.76
CA ALA A 124 -9.51 10.65 12.30
C ALA A 124 -9.78 10.69 10.81
N GLN A 125 -10.09 9.52 10.26
CA GLN A 125 -10.40 9.26 8.87
C GLN A 125 -11.69 8.46 8.81
N THR A 126 -12.68 8.92 8.04
CA THR A 126 -13.94 8.21 7.80
C THR A 126 -14.10 7.95 6.32
N PHE A 127 -14.41 6.71 5.96
CA PHE A 127 -14.68 6.28 4.61
C PHE A 127 -16.14 5.90 4.47
N PHE A 128 -16.69 6.07 3.29
CA PHE A 128 -18.12 5.86 3.02
C PHE A 128 -18.32 4.90 1.85
N TYR A 129 -19.41 4.16 1.91
CA TYR A 129 -19.97 3.43 0.78
C TYR A 129 -20.64 4.40 -0.20
N GLU A 130 -20.94 3.92 -1.41
CA GLU A 130 -21.61 4.73 -2.44
C GLU A 130 -23.00 5.22 -2.02
N ASP A 131 -23.69 4.47 -1.16
CA ASP A 131 -24.98 4.82 -0.58
C ASP A 131 -24.91 5.87 0.54
N GLY A 132 -23.69 6.30 0.91
CA GLY A 132 -23.44 7.29 1.96
C GLY A 132 -23.34 6.72 3.37
N ASN A 133 -23.54 5.41 3.57
CA ASN A 133 -23.28 4.78 4.86
C ASN A 133 -21.78 4.75 5.15
N LYS A 134 -21.39 4.82 6.42
CA LYS A 134 -19.98 4.71 6.81
C LYS A 134 -19.49 3.30 6.49
N TRP A 135 -18.31 3.19 5.91
CA TRP A 135 -17.59 1.93 5.77
C TRP A 135 -16.60 1.73 6.92
N ALA A 136 -15.81 2.76 7.24
CA ALA A 136 -14.83 2.69 8.31
C ALA A 136 -14.58 4.06 8.95
N LEU A 137 -14.27 4.05 10.25
CA LEU A 137 -13.81 5.19 11.04
C LEU A 137 -12.52 4.76 11.71
N ILE A 138 -11.44 5.49 11.45
CA ILE A 138 -10.10 5.19 11.95
C ILE A 138 -9.60 6.43 12.69
N SER A 139 -9.49 6.36 14.02
CA SER A 139 -8.85 7.41 14.83
C SER A 139 -7.32 7.31 14.76
N GLY A 140 -6.68 8.47 14.74
CA GLY A 140 -5.25 8.65 14.56
C GLY A 140 -4.93 9.30 13.22
N ASN A 141 -3.64 9.32 12.90
CA ASN A 141 -3.14 9.85 11.64
C ASN A 141 -2.90 8.73 10.62
N GLN A 142 -2.40 9.08 9.43
CA GLN A 142 -2.18 8.14 8.32
C GLN A 142 -1.13 7.05 8.61
N TYR A 143 -0.28 7.22 9.63
CA TYR A 143 0.77 6.28 10.01
C TYR A 143 0.51 5.57 11.33
N VAL A 144 -0.22 6.22 12.24
CA VAL A 144 -0.43 5.78 13.61
C VAL A 144 -1.92 5.81 13.93
N ARG A 145 -2.51 4.62 14.02
CA ARG A 145 -3.82 4.38 14.61
C ARG A 145 -3.74 4.56 16.11
N ASN A 146 -4.53 5.50 16.62
CA ASN A 146 -4.59 5.83 18.03
C ASN A 146 -6.01 6.29 18.36
N GLY A 147 -6.76 5.45 19.06
CA GLY A 147 -8.18 5.61 19.34
C GLY A 147 -9.03 4.56 18.64
N LEU A 148 -10.27 4.92 18.37
CA LEU A 148 -11.30 4.00 17.91
C LEU A 148 -11.10 3.60 16.45
N LEU A 149 -11.23 2.30 16.18
CA LEU A 149 -11.52 1.76 14.86
C LEU A 149 -12.93 1.19 14.89
N VAL A 150 -13.78 1.59 13.95
CA VAL A 150 -15.05 0.93 13.66
C VAL A 150 -15.13 0.67 12.18
N MET A 151 -15.59 -0.52 11.82
CA MET A 151 -15.94 -0.89 10.46
C MET A 151 -17.41 -1.29 10.45
N TRP A 152 -18.09 -0.97 9.36
CA TRP A 152 -19.50 -1.26 9.16
C TRP A 152 -19.68 -2.07 7.89
N TYR A 153 -20.77 -2.82 7.84
CA TYR A 153 -21.33 -3.38 6.62
C TYR A 153 -22.07 -2.28 5.83
N PRO A 154 -22.37 -2.50 4.53
CA PRO A 154 -23.14 -1.54 3.73
C PRO A 154 -24.49 -1.16 4.33
N ASN A 155 -25.12 -2.08 5.08
CA ASN A 155 -26.39 -1.84 5.76
C ASN A 155 -26.27 -0.94 7.02
N GLY A 156 -25.07 -0.44 7.34
CA GLY A 156 -24.81 0.43 8.49
C GLY A 156 -24.64 -0.29 9.83
N ILE A 157 -24.64 -1.63 9.86
CA ILE A 157 -24.37 -2.41 11.07
C ILE A 157 -22.84 -2.54 11.28
N PRO A 158 -22.31 -2.28 12.49
CA PRO A 158 -20.88 -2.44 12.76
C PRO A 158 -20.44 -3.88 12.56
N SER A 159 -19.43 -4.14 11.73
CA SER A 159 -18.83 -5.48 11.55
C SER A 159 -17.67 -5.73 12.52
N PHE A 160 -16.97 -4.66 12.91
CA PHE A 160 -15.80 -4.72 13.78
C PHE A 160 -15.63 -3.40 14.52
N LYS A 161 -15.29 -3.45 15.81
CA LYS A 161 -14.92 -2.24 16.56
C LYS A 161 -13.92 -2.54 17.67
N GLY A 162 -13.07 -1.55 17.98
CA GLY A 162 -12.17 -1.59 19.12
C GLY A 162 -11.20 -0.43 19.15
N HIS A 163 -10.34 -0.37 20.17
CA HIS A 163 -9.41 0.74 20.36
C HIS A 163 -7.96 0.32 20.07
N TYR A 164 -7.26 1.18 19.35
CA TYR A 164 -5.84 1.04 19.08
C TYR A 164 -5.05 2.07 19.88
N LYS A 165 -3.86 1.67 20.33
CA LYS A 165 -2.85 2.56 20.88
C LYS A 165 -1.55 2.30 20.15
N ASN A 166 -1.04 3.30 19.43
CA ASN A 166 0.18 3.21 18.63
C ASN A 166 0.18 1.99 17.67
N ASN A 167 -0.86 1.85 16.86
CA ASN A 167 -1.09 0.74 15.93
C ASN A 167 -1.34 -0.64 16.56
N LEU A 168 -1.29 -0.77 17.88
CA LEU A 168 -1.54 -2.03 18.58
C LEU A 168 -2.96 -2.03 19.15
N LYS A 169 -3.65 -3.18 19.11
CA LYS A 169 -4.92 -3.35 19.83
C LYS A 169 -4.72 -3.12 21.33
N ASP A 170 -5.49 -2.23 21.94
CA ASP A 170 -5.45 -1.94 23.38
C ASP A 170 -6.86 -1.58 23.87
N GLY A 171 -7.44 -2.44 24.70
CA GLY A 171 -8.82 -2.35 25.16
C GLY A 171 -9.72 -3.43 24.58
N PHE A 172 -11.03 -3.17 24.61
CA PHE A 172 -12.06 -4.14 24.24
C PHE A 172 -12.37 -4.10 22.74
N PHE A 173 -12.48 -5.28 22.13
CA PHE A 173 -12.76 -5.50 20.71
C PHE A 173 -13.97 -6.39 20.54
N GLN A 174 -14.78 -6.11 19.51
CA GLN A 174 -15.97 -6.88 19.17
C GLN A 174 -16.13 -6.99 17.65
N SER A 175 -16.69 -8.11 17.18
CA SER A 175 -17.12 -8.30 15.79
C SER A 175 -18.55 -8.81 15.74
N TYR A 176 -19.28 -8.45 14.68
CA TYR A 176 -20.69 -8.81 14.51
C TYR A 176 -20.96 -9.35 13.11
N ASP A 177 -22.07 -10.08 12.95
CA ASP A 177 -22.61 -10.43 11.64
C ASP A 177 -23.43 -9.27 11.02
N GLU A 178 -23.91 -9.47 9.79
CA GLU A 178 -24.72 -8.47 9.07
C GLU A 178 -26.08 -8.18 9.72
N ASN A 179 -26.54 -9.00 10.67
CA ASN A 179 -27.77 -8.77 11.43
C ASN A 179 -27.51 -8.05 12.77
N GLY A 180 -26.24 -7.82 13.12
CA GLY A 180 -25.82 -7.21 14.37
C GLY A 180 -25.66 -8.20 15.52
N THR A 181 -25.68 -9.51 15.24
CA THR A 181 -25.38 -10.55 16.24
C THR A 181 -23.90 -10.50 16.59
N LEU A 182 -23.57 -10.47 17.88
CA LEU A 182 -22.19 -10.54 18.34
C LEU A 182 -21.58 -11.91 17.96
N LEU A 183 -20.47 -11.88 17.22
CA LEU A 183 -19.74 -13.07 16.81
C LEU A 183 -18.59 -13.41 17.76
N LYS A 184 -17.78 -12.40 18.10
CA LYS A 184 -16.60 -12.55 18.96
C LYS A 184 -16.34 -11.28 19.75
N GLU A 185 -15.74 -11.46 20.91
CA GLU A 185 -15.22 -10.36 21.73
C GLU A 185 -13.93 -10.76 22.44
N GLY A 186 -13.09 -9.77 22.70
CA GLY A 186 -11.81 -9.97 23.37
C GLY A 186 -11.22 -8.68 23.89
N THR A 187 -10.45 -8.80 24.97
CA THR A 187 -9.72 -7.68 25.58
C THR A 187 -8.24 -7.80 25.27
N TYR A 188 -7.64 -6.70 24.85
CA TYR A 188 -6.24 -6.65 24.41
C TYR A 188 -5.42 -5.67 25.24
N LYS A 189 -4.14 -5.98 25.43
CA LYS A 189 -3.15 -5.06 25.97
C LYS A 189 -1.90 -5.06 25.10
N SER A 190 -1.56 -3.90 24.54
CA SER A 190 -0.36 -3.71 23.72
C SER A 190 -0.23 -4.78 22.61
N GLY A 191 -1.35 -5.05 21.93
CA GLY A 191 -1.44 -6.00 20.82
C GLY A 191 -1.66 -7.45 21.21
N LYS A 192 -1.58 -7.80 22.50
CA LYS A 192 -1.78 -9.18 22.99
C LYS A 192 -3.18 -9.36 23.54
N LEU A 193 -3.84 -10.46 23.17
CA LEU A 193 -5.09 -10.88 23.78
C LEU A 193 -4.83 -11.27 25.24
N ILE A 194 -5.62 -10.71 26.16
CA ILE A 194 -5.52 -11.00 27.60
C ILE A 194 -6.79 -11.67 28.15
N ASP A 195 -7.91 -11.57 27.46
CA ASP A 195 -9.19 -12.18 27.83
C ASP A 195 -10.12 -12.30 26.60
N GLY A 196 -11.01 -13.30 26.59
CA GLY A 196 -11.92 -13.58 25.47
C GLY A 196 -11.27 -14.29 24.27
N GLU A 197 -11.79 -14.04 23.07
CA GLU A 197 -11.35 -14.67 21.82
C GLU A 197 -10.62 -13.68 20.89
N PRO A 198 -9.75 -14.14 19.98
CA PRO A 198 -9.16 -13.27 18.98
C PRO A 198 -10.24 -12.71 18.03
N VAL A 199 -10.34 -11.38 17.96
CA VAL A 199 -11.30 -10.64 17.13
C VAL A 199 -10.58 -10.08 15.91
N VAL A 200 -10.78 -10.65 14.72
CA VAL A 200 -10.13 -10.18 13.48
C VAL A 200 -11.13 -9.45 12.58
N GLN A 201 -10.64 -8.58 11.69
CA GLN A 201 -11.49 -7.83 10.76
C GLN A 201 -11.97 -8.78 9.65
N ASP A 202 -13.21 -8.65 9.19
CA ASP A 202 -13.73 -9.47 8.09
C ASP A 202 -13.40 -8.90 6.70
N ILE A 203 -12.11 -8.63 6.47
CA ILE A 203 -11.58 -8.10 5.21
C ILE A 203 -10.78 -9.15 4.46
N VAL A 204 -10.35 -8.81 3.25
CA VAL A 204 -9.34 -9.57 2.51
C VAL A 204 -7.96 -9.02 2.87
N TYR A 205 -7.10 -9.87 3.43
CA TYR A 205 -5.77 -9.48 3.88
C TYR A 205 -4.74 -9.69 2.76
N GLU A 206 -4.00 -8.63 2.42
CA GLU A 206 -2.82 -8.75 1.55
C GLU A 206 -1.57 -9.19 2.33
N TYR A 207 -1.50 -8.87 3.62
CA TYR A 207 -0.38 -9.18 4.50
C TYR A 207 -0.88 -9.82 5.81
N PRO A 208 -1.39 -11.06 5.76
CA PRO A 208 -1.74 -11.80 6.97
C PRO A 208 -0.48 -12.18 7.77
N ASP A 209 -0.65 -12.60 9.03
CA ASP A 209 0.47 -13.09 9.87
C ASP A 209 1.07 -14.38 9.29
N THR A 210 0.22 -15.23 8.72
CA THR A 210 0.59 -16.43 7.97
C THR A 210 -0.16 -16.45 6.65
N LYS A 211 0.53 -16.79 5.57
CA LYS A 211 -0.07 -16.87 4.22
C LYS A 211 -0.87 -18.15 4.04
N ALA A 212 -1.78 -18.14 3.08
CA ALA A 212 -2.43 -19.37 2.67
C ALA A 212 -1.40 -20.28 1.98
N THR A 213 -1.47 -21.58 2.23
CA THR A 213 -0.52 -22.56 1.69
C THR A 213 -1.23 -23.74 1.08
N PHE A 214 -0.71 -24.26 -0.02
CA PHE A 214 -1.21 -25.51 -0.58
C PHE A 214 -0.71 -26.69 0.26
N GLU A 215 -1.49 -27.76 0.39
CA GLU A 215 -1.09 -28.93 1.17
C GLU A 215 0.18 -29.57 0.59
N GLY A 216 1.21 -29.71 1.41
CA GLY A 216 2.54 -30.14 0.99
C GLY A 216 3.37 -29.08 0.25
N GLY A 217 2.92 -27.82 0.29
CA GLY A 217 3.67 -26.66 -0.18
C GLY A 217 3.49 -26.36 -1.66
N VAL A 218 4.12 -25.27 -2.08
CA VAL A 218 3.99 -24.74 -3.45
C VAL A 218 4.64 -25.66 -4.50
N GLY A 219 5.60 -26.51 -4.12
CA GLY A 219 6.14 -27.56 -4.99
C GLY A 219 5.08 -28.59 -5.39
N LYS A 220 4.27 -29.08 -4.43
CA LYS A 220 3.16 -29.99 -4.75
C LYS A 220 2.09 -29.33 -5.61
N LEU A 221 1.83 -28.04 -5.40
CA LEU A 221 0.92 -27.28 -6.27
C LEU A 221 1.45 -27.25 -7.71
N ASN A 222 2.74 -26.97 -7.89
CA ASN A 222 3.39 -26.99 -9.19
C ASN A 222 3.28 -28.37 -9.87
N ASP A 223 3.63 -29.43 -9.15
CA ASP A 223 3.58 -30.80 -9.68
C ASP A 223 2.16 -31.20 -10.07
N TYR A 224 1.17 -30.87 -9.24
CA TYR A 224 -0.25 -31.09 -9.51
C TYR A 224 -0.69 -30.40 -10.81
N LEU A 225 -0.30 -29.14 -11.02
CA LEU A 225 -0.67 -28.38 -12.22
C LEU A 225 -0.04 -28.99 -13.48
N ILE A 226 1.25 -29.34 -13.43
CA ILE A 226 1.95 -29.95 -14.57
C ILE A 226 1.32 -31.31 -14.91
N GLU A 227 1.13 -32.17 -13.92
CA GLU A 227 0.57 -33.51 -14.12
C GLU A 227 -0.84 -33.43 -14.73
N LYS A 228 -1.67 -32.51 -14.23
CA LYS A 228 -3.04 -32.33 -14.70
C LYS A 228 -3.12 -31.81 -16.12
N THR A 229 -2.17 -30.97 -16.55
CA THR A 229 -2.28 -30.17 -17.78
C THR A 229 -1.41 -30.66 -18.94
N ARG A 230 -0.31 -31.38 -18.69
CA ARG A 230 0.66 -31.81 -19.73
C ARG A 230 0.05 -32.57 -20.91
N ASP A 231 -1.06 -33.27 -20.67
CA ASP A 231 -1.70 -34.13 -21.66
C ASP A 231 -2.88 -33.48 -22.38
N TRP A 232 -3.20 -32.22 -22.05
CA TRP A 232 -4.30 -31.49 -22.67
C TRP A 232 -4.05 -31.23 -24.16
N PRO A 233 -5.06 -31.41 -25.03
CA PRO A 233 -4.93 -31.10 -26.46
C PRO A 233 -4.47 -29.66 -26.72
N GLU A 234 -4.98 -28.71 -25.94
CA GLU A 234 -4.65 -27.29 -26.05
C GLU A 234 -3.16 -27.03 -25.75
N ILE A 235 -2.58 -27.77 -24.81
CA ILE A 235 -1.15 -27.70 -24.45
C ILE A 235 -0.28 -28.37 -25.51
N LYS A 236 -0.67 -29.56 -25.99
CA LYS A 236 0.10 -30.33 -26.99
C LYS A 236 0.17 -29.66 -28.37
N GLN A 237 -0.78 -28.78 -28.67
CA GLN A 237 -0.83 -28.02 -29.92
C GLN A 237 -0.05 -26.70 -29.86
N LEU A 238 0.48 -26.31 -28.69
CA LEU A 238 1.30 -25.12 -28.58
C LEU A 238 2.59 -25.26 -29.41
N ASP A 239 2.97 -24.16 -30.06
CA ASP A 239 4.28 -24.07 -30.70
C ASP A 239 5.40 -24.16 -29.65
N SER A 240 6.52 -24.80 -30.00
CA SER A 240 7.67 -24.96 -29.11
C SER A 240 8.28 -23.65 -28.59
N SER A 241 8.04 -22.54 -29.29
CA SER A 241 8.47 -21.19 -28.90
C SER A 241 7.46 -20.47 -27.99
N THR A 242 6.24 -20.99 -27.86
CA THR A 242 5.20 -20.37 -27.02
C THR A 242 5.55 -20.50 -25.55
N ARG A 243 5.66 -19.34 -24.89
CA ARG A 243 5.88 -19.20 -23.44
C ARG A 243 5.02 -18.07 -22.92
N TYR A 244 4.08 -18.38 -22.04
CA TYR A 244 3.36 -17.37 -21.26
C TYR A 244 3.88 -17.38 -19.84
N ASN A 245 4.16 -16.20 -19.28
CA ASN A 245 4.45 -16.01 -17.86
C ASN A 245 3.67 -14.78 -17.37
N LYS A 246 2.90 -14.93 -16.30
CA LYS A 246 2.19 -13.81 -15.65
C LYS A 246 2.01 -14.03 -14.16
N ASN A 247 2.03 -12.93 -13.43
CA ASN A 247 1.56 -12.90 -12.05
C ASN A 247 0.04 -12.85 -12.02
N VAL A 248 -0.55 -13.67 -11.17
CA VAL A 248 -1.99 -13.80 -10.97
C VAL A 248 -2.26 -13.68 -9.48
N SER A 249 -3.27 -12.88 -9.12
CA SER A 249 -3.71 -12.77 -7.73
C SER A 249 -4.91 -13.68 -7.51
N ILE A 250 -4.83 -14.54 -6.50
CA ILE A 250 -5.89 -15.46 -6.12
C ILE A 250 -6.42 -15.03 -4.76
N ASN A 251 -7.72 -14.78 -4.68
CA ASN A 251 -8.42 -14.53 -3.43
C ASN A 251 -8.80 -15.87 -2.80
N ILE A 252 -8.29 -16.14 -1.60
CA ILE A 252 -8.52 -17.38 -0.86
C ILE A 252 -9.44 -17.08 0.33
N GLY A 253 -10.44 -17.94 0.53
CA GLY A 253 -11.43 -17.83 1.59
C GLY A 253 -10.99 -18.40 2.93
N LYS A 254 -11.82 -18.23 3.95
CA LYS A 254 -11.53 -18.66 5.34
C LYS A 254 -11.46 -20.19 5.48
N LYS A 255 -12.00 -20.94 4.52
CA LYS A 255 -11.92 -22.41 4.48
C LYS A 255 -10.88 -22.91 3.46
N GLY A 256 -10.07 -22.00 2.89
CA GLY A 256 -9.07 -22.33 1.89
C GLY A 256 -9.57 -22.41 0.45
N GLU A 257 -10.86 -22.16 0.23
CA GLU A 257 -11.48 -22.16 -1.09
C GLU A 257 -11.01 -20.97 -1.94
N ILE A 258 -10.85 -21.17 -3.24
CA ILE A 258 -10.61 -20.05 -4.16
C ILE A 258 -11.92 -19.29 -4.34
N LEU A 259 -11.95 -18.02 -3.94
CA LEU A 259 -13.11 -17.14 -4.07
C LEU A 259 -13.16 -16.45 -5.43
N SER A 260 -12.00 -15.96 -5.90
CA SER A 260 -11.86 -15.32 -7.20
C SER A 260 -10.40 -15.26 -7.63
N ILE A 261 -10.20 -15.09 -8.93
CA ILE A 261 -8.87 -14.97 -9.53
C ILE A 261 -8.86 -13.70 -10.39
N ASP A 262 -7.85 -12.86 -10.18
CA ASP A 262 -7.61 -11.67 -11.00
C ASP A 262 -6.69 -12.03 -12.17
N PHE A 263 -7.28 -12.09 -13.36
CA PHE A 263 -6.58 -12.37 -14.61
C PHE A 263 -6.17 -11.10 -15.38
N SER A 264 -6.15 -9.93 -14.73
CA SER A 264 -5.85 -8.66 -15.40
C SER A 264 -4.53 -8.72 -16.18
N GLY A 265 -4.62 -8.46 -17.49
CA GLY A 265 -3.45 -8.45 -18.39
C GLY A 265 -3.02 -9.83 -18.91
N LEU A 266 -3.84 -10.87 -18.74
CA LEU A 266 -3.68 -12.18 -19.39
C LEU A 266 -4.47 -12.24 -20.72
N PRO A 267 -3.93 -12.90 -21.76
CA PRO A 267 -4.72 -13.29 -22.93
C PRO A 267 -5.85 -14.24 -22.52
N THR A 268 -7.03 -14.10 -23.15
CA THR A 268 -8.24 -14.88 -22.82
C THR A 268 -8.00 -16.39 -22.87
N GLU A 269 -7.29 -16.86 -23.89
CA GLU A 269 -6.95 -18.28 -24.05
C GLU A 269 -6.16 -18.83 -22.86
N PHE A 270 -5.18 -18.05 -22.36
CA PHE A 270 -4.40 -18.48 -21.21
C PHE A 270 -5.22 -18.38 -19.90
N SER A 271 -6.05 -17.35 -19.74
CA SER A 271 -6.92 -17.27 -18.55
C SER A 271 -7.92 -18.42 -18.49
N ASP A 272 -8.48 -18.86 -19.61
CA ASP A 272 -9.44 -19.96 -19.66
C ASP A 272 -8.78 -21.30 -19.30
N LEU A 273 -7.60 -21.57 -19.85
CA LEU A 273 -6.82 -22.76 -19.52
C LEU A 273 -6.36 -22.77 -18.06
N LEU A 274 -5.92 -21.62 -17.55
CA LEU A 274 -5.52 -21.50 -16.14
C LEU A 274 -6.72 -21.67 -15.20
N LEU A 275 -7.87 -21.08 -15.53
CA LEU A 275 -9.11 -21.27 -14.78
C LEU A 275 -9.52 -22.75 -14.74
N LYS A 276 -9.44 -23.44 -15.89
CA LYS A 276 -9.68 -24.88 -16.00
C LYS A 276 -8.69 -25.70 -15.17
N ALA A 277 -7.42 -25.27 -15.08
CA ALA A 277 -6.40 -26.01 -14.34
C ALA A 277 -6.59 -25.89 -12.83
N LEU A 278 -6.97 -24.69 -12.39
CA LEU A 278 -7.28 -24.36 -11.01
C LEU A 278 -8.70 -24.81 -10.59
N ALA A 279 -9.55 -25.20 -11.53
CA ALA A 279 -10.83 -25.84 -11.21
C ALA A 279 -10.59 -27.13 -10.42
N ASP A 280 -11.38 -27.39 -9.38
CA ASP A 280 -11.28 -28.59 -8.52
C ASP A 280 -9.93 -28.75 -7.78
N LEU A 281 -9.16 -27.67 -7.65
CA LEU A 281 -7.96 -27.68 -6.82
C LEU A 281 -8.36 -27.96 -5.35
N PRO A 282 -7.63 -28.82 -4.62
CA PRO A 282 -7.84 -28.97 -3.19
C PRO A 282 -7.82 -27.62 -2.46
N ALA A 283 -8.64 -27.49 -1.42
CA ALA A 283 -8.66 -26.29 -0.61
C ALA A 283 -7.26 -26.03 -0.01
N PHE A 284 -6.86 -24.76 0.01
CA PHE A 284 -5.63 -24.34 0.66
C PHE A 284 -5.77 -24.47 2.19
N ASN A 285 -4.66 -24.58 2.90
CA ASN A 285 -4.64 -24.14 4.28
C ASN A 285 -4.81 -22.61 4.28
N PRO A 286 -5.85 -22.07 4.93
CA PRO A 286 -6.14 -20.65 4.87
C PRO A 286 -5.05 -19.81 5.55
N ALA A 287 -4.91 -18.58 5.11
CA ALA A 287 -4.12 -17.58 5.81
C ALA A 287 -4.70 -17.33 7.21
N THR A 288 -3.85 -16.95 8.16
CA THR A 288 -4.31 -16.58 9.50
C THR A 288 -3.76 -15.24 9.97
N VAL A 289 -4.57 -14.57 10.80
CA VAL A 289 -4.20 -13.41 11.61
C VAL A 289 -4.59 -13.72 13.03
N GLU A 290 -3.67 -13.57 13.99
CA GLU A 290 -3.89 -13.98 15.38
C GLU A 290 -4.36 -15.46 15.49
N ASN A 291 -3.84 -16.33 14.61
CA ASN A 291 -4.23 -17.74 14.45
C ASN A 291 -5.70 -17.97 14.06
N VAL A 292 -6.42 -16.93 13.63
CA VAL A 292 -7.79 -17.05 13.09
C VAL A 292 -7.72 -17.10 11.56
N PRO A 293 -8.38 -18.07 10.90
CA PRO A 293 -8.50 -18.11 9.45
C PRO A 293 -9.15 -16.84 8.88
N VAL A 294 -8.52 -16.24 7.87
CA VAL A 294 -8.98 -15.02 7.21
C VAL A 294 -9.05 -15.20 5.69
N LYS A 295 -9.74 -14.28 5.02
CA LYS A 295 -9.64 -14.16 3.55
C LYS A 295 -8.29 -13.52 3.22
N SER A 296 -7.56 -14.02 2.23
CA SER A 296 -6.28 -13.43 1.79
C SER A 296 -6.16 -13.30 0.28
N ILE A 297 -5.23 -12.45 -0.16
CA ILE A 297 -4.76 -12.41 -1.55
C ILE A 297 -3.39 -13.06 -1.62
N GLU A 298 -3.29 -14.13 -2.40
CA GLU A 298 -2.01 -14.76 -2.73
C GLU A 298 -1.61 -14.45 -4.17
N LYS A 299 -0.34 -14.13 -4.39
CA LYS A 299 0.19 -13.78 -5.72
C LYS A 299 1.10 -14.90 -6.20
N PHE A 300 0.71 -15.55 -7.29
CA PHE A 300 1.46 -16.62 -7.93
C PHE A 300 1.93 -16.16 -9.31
N ALA A 301 3.15 -16.52 -9.70
CA ALA A 301 3.53 -16.49 -11.11
C ALA A 301 3.13 -17.83 -11.72
N PHE A 302 2.41 -17.80 -12.83
CA PHE A 302 2.10 -18.97 -13.61
C PHE A 302 2.85 -18.90 -14.93
N GLU A 303 3.37 -20.06 -15.34
CA GLU A 303 3.96 -20.28 -16.64
C GLU A 303 3.14 -21.30 -17.42
N MET A 304 3.06 -21.11 -18.75
CA MET A 304 2.47 -22.09 -19.66
C MET A 304 3.34 -22.28 -20.87
N ASP A 305 3.61 -23.55 -21.17
CA ASP A 305 4.41 -24.00 -22.29
C ASP A 305 3.99 -25.41 -22.74
N THR A 306 4.72 -26.01 -23.67
CA THR A 306 4.45 -27.35 -24.22
C THR A 306 4.48 -28.48 -23.17
N SER A 307 5.00 -28.23 -21.97
CA SER A 307 5.06 -29.15 -20.83
C SER A 307 3.82 -29.05 -19.93
N GLY A 308 2.96 -28.05 -20.11
CA GLY A 308 1.79 -27.78 -19.28
C GLY A 308 1.80 -26.39 -18.65
N ILE A 309 0.92 -26.22 -17.65
CA ILE A 309 0.88 -25.06 -16.77
C ILE A 309 1.67 -25.39 -15.51
N SER A 310 2.56 -24.50 -15.13
CA SER A 310 3.42 -24.61 -13.96
C SER A 310 3.42 -23.31 -13.17
N LEU A 311 4.01 -23.35 -11.98
CA LEU A 311 4.32 -22.13 -11.25
C LEU A 311 5.63 -21.58 -11.77
N GLY A 312 5.55 -20.36 -12.29
CA GLY A 312 6.73 -19.58 -12.66
C GLY A 312 7.47 -19.08 -11.43
N LEU A 313 8.74 -18.76 -11.61
CA LEU A 313 9.44 -17.93 -10.65
C LEU A 313 8.73 -16.55 -10.62
N PRO A 314 8.36 -15.99 -9.45
CA PRO A 314 7.78 -14.65 -9.40
C PRO A 314 8.72 -13.69 -10.13
N TYR A 315 8.17 -12.83 -10.99
CA TYR A 315 8.85 -11.96 -11.97
C TYR A 315 10.04 -11.10 -11.49
N HIS A 316 10.48 -11.18 -10.23
CA HIS A 316 11.77 -10.68 -9.76
C HIS A 316 12.93 -11.68 -9.90
N PHE A 317 12.65 -12.93 -10.26
CA PHE A 317 13.67 -13.97 -10.43
C PHE A 317 13.83 -14.32 -11.90
N ARG A 318 14.50 -13.43 -12.64
CA ARG A 318 15.07 -13.79 -13.92
C ARG A 318 16.50 -14.26 -13.68
N ILE A 319 16.78 -15.49 -14.10
CA ILE A 319 18.10 -16.11 -14.09
C ILE A 319 19.11 -15.14 -14.75
N VAL A 320 20.05 -14.62 -13.97
CA VAL A 320 21.39 -14.35 -14.47
C VAL A 320 22.22 -15.53 -13.99
N THR A 321 22.51 -16.45 -14.90
CA THR A 321 23.65 -17.35 -14.69
C THR A 321 24.90 -16.48 -14.68
N GLU A 322 25.31 -15.99 -13.52
CA GLU A 322 26.71 -15.63 -13.35
C GLU A 322 27.49 -16.94 -13.42
N LYS A 323 28.19 -17.14 -14.54
CA LYS A 323 29.39 -17.97 -14.52
C LYS A 323 30.35 -17.30 -13.54
N THR A 324 30.35 -17.73 -12.29
CA THR A 324 31.48 -17.45 -11.39
C THR A 324 32.72 -18.10 -11.98
N ALA A 325 33.83 -17.35 -12.01
CA ALA A 325 35.11 -17.75 -12.59
C ALA A 325 35.83 -18.89 -11.82
N THR A 326 35.12 -19.63 -10.98
CA THR A 326 35.61 -20.78 -10.21
C THR A 326 34.57 -21.89 -10.32
N GLY A 327 34.89 -22.90 -11.14
CA GLY A 327 33.99 -24.00 -11.49
C GLY A 327 33.68 -24.94 -10.34
N GLN A 328 32.79 -24.55 -9.43
CA GLN A 328 32.09 -25.46 -8.53
C GLN A 328 30.58 -25.34 -8.75
N LYS A 329 30.00 -26.42 -9.29
CA LYS A 329 28.56 -26.67 -9.32
C LYS A 329 28.06 -26.84 -7.87
N GLY A 330 27.23 -25.92 -7.41
CA GLY A 330 26.35 -26.13 -6.27
C GLY A 330 24.95 -25.67 -6.69
N ASP A 331 23.94 -26.49 -6.47
CA ASP A 331 22.57 -26.17 -6.82
C ASP A 331 22.07 -25.04 -5.91
N VAL A 332 21.66 -23.91 -6.50
CA VAL A 332 21.03 -22.79 -5.79
C VAL A 332 19.52 -22.95 -5.91
N TYR A 333 18.86 -23.08 -4.76
CA TYR A 333 17.42 -23.29 -4.67
C TYR A 333 16.70 -21.94 -4.59
N PHE A 334 15.54 -21.81 -5.22
CA PHE A 334 14.68 -20.63 -5.09
C PHE A 334 13.55 -20.84 -4.08
N LEU A 335 13.30 -22.10 -3.76
CA LEU A 335 12.28 -22.57 -2.86
C LEU A 335 12.78 -23.87 -2.26
N VAL A 336 12.63 -23.98 -0.95
CA VAL A 336 12.99 -25.16 -0.17
C VAL A 336 11.92 -25.43 0.89
N GLU A 337 11.97 -26.60 1.52
CA GLU A 337 11.04 -26.99 2.59
C GLU A 337 11.08 -26.00 3.78
N GLU A 338 12.28 -25.57 4.20
CA GLU A 338 12.44 -24.48 5.17
C GLU A 338 13.22 -23.33 4.55
N MET A 339 12.57 -22.19 4.33
CA MET A 339 13.23 -21.01 3.76
C MET A 339 14.24 -20.39 4.73
N PRO A 340 15.31 -19.74 4.23
CA PRO A 340 16.21 -18.97 5.07
C PRO A 340 15.46 -17.90 5.85
N GLU A 341 15.88 -17.66 7.08
CA GLU A 341 15.21 -16.74 8.00
C GLU A 341 16.22 -15.75 8.61
N PHE A 342 15.95 -14.46 8.49
CA PHE A 342 16.74 -13.42 9.13
C PHE A 342 16.58 -13.46 10.66
N PRO A 343 17.57 -13.05 11.46
CA PRO A 343 17.40 -12.93 12.91
C PRO A 343 16.23 -12.01 13.30
N GLY A 344 15.15 -12.60 13.81
CA GLY A 344 13.90 -11.89 14.13
C GLY A 344 12.89 -11.82 12.97
N GLY A 345 13.05 -12.66 11.95
CA GLY A 345 12.14 -12.79 10.81
C GLY A 345 12.00 -11.51 9.99
N ASP A 346 10.85 -11.35 9.33
CA ASP A 346 10.55 -10.21 8.47
C ASP A 346 10.59 -8.86 9.22
N LEU A 347 10.19 -8.83 10.50
CA LEU A 347 10.29 -7.64 11.34
C LEU A 347 11.75 -7.28 11.63
N GLY A 348 12.60 -8.28 11.84
CA GLY A 348 14.05 -8.12 11.98
C GLY A 348 14.67 -7.49 10.73
N VAL A 349 14.30 -7.98 9.54
CA VAL A 349 14.76 -7.41 8.25
C VAL A 349 14.38 -5.93 8.15
N ARG A 350 13.11 -5.59 8.39
CA ARG A 350 12.62 -4.20 8.31
C ARG A 350 13.34 -3.29 9.28
N LYS A 351 13.56 -3.74 10.52
CA LYS A 351 14.28 -2.97 11.55
C LYS A 351 15.74 -2.76 11.16
N PHE A 352 16.41 -3.82 10.69
CA PHE A 352 17.78 -3.74 10.24
C PHE A 352 17.94 -2.75 9.08
N ILE A 353 17.07 -2.82 8.06
CA ILE A 353 17.08 -1.87 6.95
C ILE A 353 16.86 -0.46 7.48
N ALA A 354 15.83 -0.21 8.28
CA ALA A 354 15.54 1.13 8.79
C ALA A 354 16.69 1.75 9.61
N GLN A 355 17.48 0.92 10.31
CA GLN A 355 18.61 1.36 11.11
C GLN A 355 19.90 1.59 10.31
N ASN A 356 20.08 0.85 9.21
CA ASN A 356 21.32 0.89 8.42
C ASN A 356 21.19 1.64 7.09
N LEU A 357 19.96 1.92 6.64
CA LEU A 357 19.69 2.60 5.39
C LEU A 357 20.08 4.08 5.46
N ARG A 358 20.92 4.51 4.53
CA ARG A 358 21.38 5.89 4.39
C ARG A 358 20.88 6.44 3.06
N TYR A 359 19.93 7.34 3.10
CA TYR A 359 19.40 7.93 1.88
C TYR A 359 20.48 8.80 1.20
N PRO A 360 20.97 8.47 -0.02
CA PRO A 360 22.04 9.22 -0.66
C PRO A 360 21.67 10.69 -0.91
N VAL A 361 22.56 11.63 -0.55
CA VAL A 361 22.29 13.08 -0.63
C VAL A 361 21.88 13.52 -2.04
N GLU A 362 22.56 13.03 -3.07
CA GLU A 362 22.24 13.32 -4.47
C GLU A 362 20.82 12.85 -4.86
N ALA A 363 20.37 11.72 -4.31
CA ALA A 363 19.02 11.22 -4.54
C ALA A 363 17.97 12.06 -3.78
N GLN A 364 18.32 12.61 -2.62
CA GLN A 364 17.46 13.55 -1.89
C GLN A 364 17.28 14.87 -2.65
N GLU A 365 18.38 15.46 -3.11
CA GLU A 365 18.37 16.72 -3.86
C GLU A 365 17.56 16.62 -5.17
N ARG A 366 17.58 15.44 -5.80
CA ARG A 366 16.87 15.16 -7.05
C ARG A 366 15.46 14.61 -6.86
N GLY A 367 15.00 14.40 -5.63
CA GLY A 367 13.66 13.87 -5.36
C GLY A 367 13.46 12.41 -5.80
N ILE A 368 14.53 11.63 -5.91
CA ILE A 368 14.48 10.25 -6.45
C ILE A 368 14.04 9.31 -5.33
N GLN A 369 12.81 8.80 -5.40
CA GLN A 369 12.19 7.90 -4.43
C GLN A 369 11.70 6.61 -5.10
N GLY A 370 11.47 5.56 -4.30
CA GLY A 370 10.85 4.33 -4.78
C GLY A 370 11.29 3.09 -4.00
N LYS A 371 10.92 1.92 -4.52
CA LYS A 371 11.25 0.62 -3.94
C LYS A 371 12.22 -0.15 -4.82
N VAL A 372 13.44 -0.33 -4.35
CA VAL A 372 14.50 -1.14 -4.98
C VAL A 372 14.37 -2.58 -4.48
N TYR A 373 14.44 -3.56 -5.37
CA TYR A 373 14.41 -4.98 -5.01
C TYR A 373 15.80 -5.56 -5.17
N VAL A 374 16.35 -6.11 -4.09
CA VAL A 374 17.69 -6.68 -4.04
C VAL A 374 17.58 -8.18 -3.88
N SER A 375 18.20 -8.92 -4.79
CA SER A 375 18.30 -10.38 -4.77
C SER A 375 19.69 -10.78 -4.30
N PHE A 376 19.78 -11.83 -3.49
CA PHE A 376 21.03 -12.38 -2.97
C PHE A 376 20.88 -13.87 -2.70
N ILE A 377 21.98 -14.54 -2.38
CA ILE A 377 22.01 -15.95 -1.98
C ILE A 377 22.36 -16.01 -0.49
N VAL A 378 21.55 -16.73 0.28
CA VAL A 378 21.91 -17.21 1.61
C VAL A 378 22.56 -18.57 1.43
N ASP A 379 23.84 -18.69 1.79
CA ASP A 379 24.56 -19.96 1.68
C ASP A 379 24.21 -20.95 2.81
N GLU A 380 24.82 -22.14 2.78
CA GLU A 380 24.59 -23.21 3.75
C GLU A 380 24.99 -22.82 5.19
N SER A 381 25.78 -21.75 5.35
CA SER A 381 26.18 -21.19 6.64
C SER A 381 25.27 -20.05 7.11
N GLY A 382 24.31 -19.62 6.29
CA GLY A 382 23.46 -18.47 6.56
C GLY A 382 24.06 -17.13 6.12
N LYS A 383 25.20 -17.14 5.41
CA LYS A 383 25.86 -15.91 4.96
C LYS A 383 25.26 -15.42 3.65
N VAL A 384 25.07 -14.11 3.57
CA VAL A 384 24.63 -13.44 2.33
C VAL A 384 25.80 -13.31 1.35
N CYS A 385 25.58 -13.72 0.09
CA CYS A 385 26.51 -13.61 -1.02
C CYS A 385 25.76 -13.36 -2.35
N SER A 386 26.49 -13.12 -3.45
CA SER A 386 25.93 -12.93 -4.80
C SER A 386 24.78 -11.91 -4.87
N ILE A 387 25.01 -10.72 -4.31
CA ILE A 387 24.03 -9.64 -4.21
C ILE A 387 23.90 -8.95 -5.56
N SER A 388 22.67 -8.76 -6.03
CA SER A 388 22.33 -8.11 -7.29
C SER A 388 21.01 -7.34 -7.17
N VAL A 389 20.79 -6.35 -8.03
CA VAL A 389 19.53 -5.63 -8.08
C VAL A 389 18.57 -6.34 -9.05
N ALA A 390 17.48 -6.86 -8.50
CA ALA A 390 16.41 -7.52 -9.26
C ALA A 390 15.46 -6.51 -9.92
N LYS A 391 15.20 -5.38 -9.25
CA LYS A 391 14.42 -4.27 -9.81
C LYS A 391 14.95 -2.93 -9.31
N SER A 392 15.46 -2.15 -10.25
CA SER A 392 16.03 -0.83 -10.02
C SER A 392 14.94 0.25 -10.02
N VAL A 393 15.20 1.30 -9.24
CA VAL A 393 14.53 2.60 -9.37
C VAL A 393 15.49 3.61 -9.97
N HIS A 394 16.72 3.65 -9.46
CA HIS A 394 17.78 4.52 -9.92
C HIS A 394 19.13 3.97 -9.41
N PRO A 395 20.22 4.01 -10.20
CA PRO A 395 21.52 3.45 -9.82
C PRO A 395 22.05 3.92 -8.46
N ILE A 396 21.84 5.19 -8.10
CA ILE A 396 22.23 5.75 -6.79
C ILE A 396 21.52 5.05 -5.62
N LEU A 397 20.25 4.66 -5.78
CA LEU A 397 19.52 3.93 -4.75
C LEU A 397 19.89 2.44 -4.74
N ASP A 398 20.24 1.90 -5.91
CA ASP A 398 20.68 0.52 -6.09
C ASP A 398 21.98 0.24 -5.32
N GLU A 399 22.97 1.14 -5.43
CA GLU A 399 24.25 1.04 -4.71
C GLU A 399 24.03 0.97 -3.20
N GLU A 400 23.20 1.86 -2.67
CA GLU A 400 22.90 1.88 -1.23
C GLU A 400 22.10 0.64 -0.81
N ALA A 401 21.13 0.21 -1.61
CA ALA A 401 20.34 -0.99 -1.33
C ALA A 401 21.23 -2.25 -1.27
N MET A 402 22.18 -2.39 -2.21
CA MET A 402 23.16 -3.49 -2.18
C MET A 402 24.10 -3.42 -0.98
N ARG A 403 24.56 -2.22 -0.59
CA ARG A 403 25.40 -2.03 0.60
C ARG A 403 24.70 -2.52 1.86
N VAL A 404 23.44 -2.09 2.07
CA VAL A 404 22.65 -2.51 3.24
C VAL A 404 22.48 -4.03 3.29
N VAL A 405 22.21 -4.67 2.14
CA VAL A 405 22.10 -6.14 2.08
C VAL A 405 23.44 -6.84 2.36
N SER A 406 24.56 -6.26 1.93
CA SER A 406 25.90 -6.83 2.18
C SER A 406 26.32 -6.81 3.65
N GLU A 407 25.72 -5.93 4.44
CA GLU A 407 26.00 -5.78 5.87
C GLU A 407 25.08 -6.63 6.76
N MET A 408 24.19 -7.43 6.16
CA MET A 408 23.26 -8.25 6.93
C MET A 408 23.98 -9.28 7.81
N PRO A 409 23.51 -9.52 9.06
CA PRO A 409 24.01 -10.59 9.91
C PRO A 409 23.75 -11.97 9.30
N LEU A 410 24.32 -13.00 9.91
CA LEU A 410 24.04 -14.40 9.55
C LEU A 410 22.55 -14.71 9.71
N TRP A 411 21.99 -15.34 8.67
CA TRP A 411 20.64 -15.87 8.61
C TRP A 411 20.61 -17.30 9.15
N LYS A 412 19.43 -17.79 9.52
CA LYS A 412 19.17 -19.23 9.53
C LYS A 412 19.20 -19.70 8.07
N PRO A 413 20.01 -20.72 7.70
CA PRO A 413 20.07 -21.23 6.34
C PRO A 413 18.75 -21.89 5.94
N GLY A 414 18.53 -22.06 4.64
CA GLY A 414 17.41 -22.84 4.14
C GLY A 414 17.71 -24.34 4.16
N TYR A 415 16.69 -25.17 4.38
CA TYR A 415 16.84 -26.63 4.43
C TYR A 415 15.98 -27.32 3.38
N GLN A 416 16.58 -28.31 2.72
CA GLN A 416 15.89 -29.23 1.82
C GLN A 416 16.23 -30.66 2.23
N LYS A 417 15.21 -31.49 2.52
CA LYS A 417 15.42 -32.86 3.01
C LYS A 417 16.28 -32.92 4.28
N GLY A 418 16.20 -31.89 5.12
CA GLY A 418 16.98 -31.78 6.36
C GLY A 418 18.44 -31.35 6.19
N GLU A 419 18.91 -31.10 4.96
CA GLU A 419 20.27 -30.58 4.71
C GLU A 419 20.24 -29.07 4.40
N PRO A 420 21.21 -28.29 4.90
CA PRO A 420 21.30 -26.88 4.58
C PRO A 420 21.75 -26.71 3.12
N VAL A 421 21.05 -25.84 2.39
CA VAL A 421 21.30 -25.60 0.97
C VAL A 421 21.38 -24.11 0.67
N LYS A 422 22.02 -23.74 -0.45
CA LYS A 422 22.05 -22.36 -0.92
C LYS A 422 20.68 -21.95 -1.41
N VAL A 423 20.13 -20.85 -0.89
CA VAL A 423 18.82 -20.37 -1.28
C VAL A 423 18.88 -18.94 -1.75
N SER A 424 18.29 -18.64 -2.90
CA SER A 424 18.16 -17.29 -3.39
C SER A 424 16.97 -16.58 -2.74
N TYR A 425 17.19 -15.35 -2.30
CA TYR A 425 16.24 -14.56 -1.53
C TYR A 425 16.20 -13.13 -2.08
N THR A 426 15.01 -12.51 -2.14
CA THR A 426 14.85 -11.13 -2.63
C THR A 426 14.08 -10.29 -1.62
N ILE A 427 14.61 -9.12 -1.27
CA ILE A 427 13.95 -8.18 -0.35
C ILE A 427 13.69 -6.81 -1.00
N PRO A 428 12.57 -6.15 -0.66
CA PRO A 428 12.32 -4.77 -1.06
C PRO A 428 12.89 -3.76 -0.06
N ILE A 429 13.70 -2.81 -0.54
CA ILE A 429 14.18 -1.65 0.22
C ILE A 429 13.47 -0.40 -0.29
N THR A 430 12.83 0.33 0.61
CA THR A 430 11.98 1.49 0.25
C THR A 430 12.68 2.79 0.63
N PHE A 431 12.85 3.69 -0.34
CA PHE A 431 13.39 5.03 -0.18
C PHE A 431 12.26 6.05 -0.30
N LEU A 432 11.97 6.74 0.80
CA LEU A 432 10.95 7.79 0.91
C LEU A 432 11.59 9.01 1.57
N LEU A 433 11.45 10.19 0.97
CA LEU A 433 11.88 11.44 1.60
C LEU A 433 10.88 11.76 2.70
N GLN A 434 11.41 12.10 3.88
CA GLN A 434 10.63 12.54 5.03
C GLN A 434 10.23 14.01 4.91
#